data_AF-A0A251NN34-F1
#
_entry.id   AF-A0A251NN34-F1
#
_cell.length_a   1.000
_cell.length_b   1.000
_cell.length_c   1.000
_cell.angle_alpha   90.00
_cell.angle_beta   90.00
_cell.angle_gamma   90.00
#
_symmetry.space_group_name_H-M   'P 1'
#
loop_
_entity.id
_entity.type
_entity.pdbx_description
1 polymer ?
#
loop_
_entity_poly.entity_id
_entity_poly.type
_entity_poly.pdbx_seq_one_letter_code
_entity_poly.pdbx_strand_id
1 'polypeptide(L)'
;MMSKLPRERTSVVTILRNPVDRVFSTYEFSVEVAARFLVHPNLTSATQMTRRIRAKTKGVSTLDIWPWKYLVPWMREDLFTRRDGRKLRGSNNFQSNDPYNMEEIVMPLHKFINHPIAQEVVHNGATFQVAGLTNNSYLSEAHEVRHCVQKYKLLGDHVLQVAKKRLDDMLYVGLTEEHRESATMFANVVGAQVISQLGVSNASEESAADSKSEQNYSDSDSKPDNNDLWNRTPNEKESEFASPETVEPAKGNMTVEELMEAYEDCISNLRKSQTLRHNASLKRISPANFTKEARLQVPEAVLQQIRQLNHLDLELYKHAQNIFAKQHKRNFGITEIWRRMLKSSYGTGIKVLSLGTTLVLLLLAFHVFVNAKRRTSKVKV
;
A
#
# COMPACT_ATOMS: atom_id res chain seq x y z
N MET A 1 6.69 -1.58 29.55
CA MET A 1 6.02 -1.70 28.23
C MET A 1 7.03 -1.24 27.18
N MET A 2 7.68 -2.15 26.45
CA MET A 2 8.63 -1.74 25.40
C MET A 2 7.81 -1.11 24.27
N SER A 3 8.00 0.19 24.00
CA SER A 3 7.43 0.79 22.80
C SER A 3 8.03 0.08 21.60
N LYS A 4 7.19 -0.55 20.77
CA LYS A 4 7.66 -1.25 19.55
C LYS A 4 8.33 -0.29 18.58
N LEU A 5 8.09 1.01 18.74
CA LEU A 5 8.86 2.09 18.14
C LEU A 5 9.95 2.59 19.11
N PRO A 6 11.23 2.65 18.72
CA PRO A 6 12.27 3.29 19.50
C PRO A 6 11.92 4.77 19.73
N ARG A 7 11.98 5.24 20.98
CA ARG A 7 11.72 6.66 21.30
C ARG A 7 12.80 7.61 20.76
N GLU A 8 13.99 7.08 20.48
CA GLU A 8 15.19 7.86 20.17
C GLU A 8 15.64 7.79 18.69
N ARG A 9 14.95 7.00 17.85
CA ARG A 9 15.33 6.81 16.44
C ARG A 9 14.13 6.79 15.51
N THR A 10 14.27 7.46 14.37
CA THR A 10 13.32 7.37 13.26
C THR A 10 13.22 5.91 12.80
N SER A 11 12.00 5.37 12.82
CA SER A 11 11.72 4.05 12.27
C SER A 11 11.26 4.19 10.83
N VAL A 12 11.90 3.44 9.93
CA VAL A 12 11.50 3.37 8.53
C VAL A 12 10.83 2.03 8.28
N VAL A 13 9.74 2.08 7.51
CA VAL A 13 9.03 0.91 7.01
C VAL A 13 8.93 1.01 5.51
N THR A 14 8.94 -0.12 4.82
CA THR A 14 8.83 -0.14 3.37
C THR A 14 8.07 -1.36 2.88
N ILE A 15 7.54 -1.25 1.66
CA ILE A 15 6.96 -2.37 0.91
C ILE A 15 7.62 -2.37 -0.46
N LEU A 16 8.20 -3.51 -0.82
CA LEU A 16 8.83 -3.70 -2.11
C LEU A 16 7.92 -4.48 -3.06
N ARG A 17 8.16 -4.33 -4.36
CA ARG A 17 7.41 -4.98 -5.42
C ARG A 17 8.38 -5.73 -6.32
N ASN A 18 7.93 -6.84 -6.90
CA ASN A 18 8.65 -7.55 -7.94
C ASN A 18 9.07 -6.54 -9.03
N PRO A 19 10.36 -6.48 -9.40
CA PRO A 19 10.86 -5.43 -10.29
C PRO A 19 10.21 -5.43 -11.67
N VAL A 20 9.88 -6.61 -12.22
CA VAL A 20 9.22 -6.73 -13.53
C VAL A 20 7.78 -6.21 -13.44
N ASP A 21 7.03 -6.67 -12.44
CA ASP A 21 5.66 -6.17 -12.21
C ASP A 21 5.62 -4.68 -11.89
N ARG A 22 6.66 -4.15 -11.24
CA ARG A 22 6.79 -2.72 -11.00
C ARG A 22 6.88 -1.97 -12.33
N VAL A 23 7.77 -2.37 -13.25
CA VAL A 23 7.88 -1.72 -14.57
C VAL A 23 6.55 -1.74 -15.31
N PHE A 24 5.87 -2.89 -15.35
CA PHE A 24 4.53 -3.00 -15.95
C PHE A 24 3.55 -2.02 -15.32
N SER A 25 3.40 -2.05 -14.00
CA SER A 25 2.47 -1.16 -13.32
C SER A 25 2.80 0.31 -13.48
N THR A 26 4.07 0.67 -13.56
CA THR A 26 4.53 2.04 -13.79
C THR A 26 4.16 2.50 -15.19
N TYR A 27 4.38 1.67 -16.21
CA TYR A 27 3.97 1.93 -17.58
C TYR A 27 2.44 2.09 -17.68
N GLU A 28 1.69 1.07 -17.23
CA GLU A 28 0.23 1.02 -17.28
C GLU A 28 -0.41 2.23 -16.56
N PHE A 29 0.05 2.53 -15.34
CA PHE A 29 -0.48 3.64 -14.56
C PHE A 29 -0.17 5.00 -15.20
N SER A 30 1.03 5.16 -15.78
CA SER A 30 1.42 6.40 -16.47
C SER A 30 0.53 6.64 -17.69
N VAL A 31 0.28 5.59 -18.48
CA VAL A 31 -0.64 5.64 -19.64
C VAL A 31 -2.07 5.92 -19.19
N GLU A 32 -2.56 5.23 -18.16
CA GLU A 32 -3.93 5.41 -17.65
C GLU A 32 -4.17 6.84 -17.17
N VAL A 33 -3.28 7.37 -16.33
CA VAL A 33 -3.42 8.73 -15.80
C VAL A 33 -3.30 9.77 -16.92
N ALA A 34 -2.37 9.57 -17.86
CA ALA A 34 -2.24 10.44 -19.02
C ALA A 34 -3.49 10.44 -19.91
N ALA A 35 -4.13 9.29 -20.11
CA ALA A 35 -5.33 9.13 -20.93
C ALA A 35 -6.52 9.95 -20.39
N ARG A 36 -6.57 10.24 -19.08
CA ARG A 36 -7.62 11.08 -18.47
C ARG A 36 -7.67 12.48 -19.11
N PHE A 37 -6.53 13.00 -19.57
CA PHE A 37 -6.43 14.32 -20.17
C PHE A 37 -6.92 14.36 -21.62
N LEU A 38 -7.11 13.22 -22.29
CA LEU A 38 -7.59 13.17 -23.67
C LEU A 38 -9.05 13.63 -23.84
N VAL A 39 -9.76 13.89 -22.74
CA VAL A 39 -11.04 14.61 -22.76
C VAL A 39 -10.91 16.04 -23.29
N HIS A 40 -9.72 16.64 -23.19
CA HIS A 40 -9.46 17.98 -23.69
C HIS A 40 -9.17 17.98 -25.20
N PRO A 41 -9.55 19.05 -25.92
CA PRO A 41 -9.40 19.12 -27.37
C PRO A 41 -7.93 19.10 -27.82
N ASN A 42 -7.02 19.66 -27.03
CA ASN A 42 -5.58 19.70 -27.32
C ASN A 42 -4.76 19.77 -26.02
N LEU A 43 -3.44 19.57 -26.15
CA LEU A 43 -2.50 19.56 -25.04
C LEU A 43 -2.49 20.88 -24.26
N THR A 44 -2.55 22.01 -24.97
CA THR A 44 -2.57 23.35 -24.36
C THR A 44 -3.76 23.52 -23.42
N SER A 45 -4.96 23.13 -23.86
CA SER A 45 -6.17 23.16 -23.04
C SER A 45 -6.04 22.28 -21.80
N ALA A 46 -5.51 21.06 -21.94
CA ALA A 46 -5.26 20.15 -20.82
C ALA A 46 -4.29 20.76 -19.79
N THR A 47 -3.19 21.33 -20.26
CA THR A 47 -2.15 21.91 -19.40
C THR A 47 -2.64 23.16 -18.67
N GLN A 48 -3.39 24.04 -19.36
CA GLN A 48 -4.00 25.22 -18.74
C GLN A 48 -5.02 24.85 -17.67
N MET A 49 -5.90 23.88 -17.95
CA MET A 49 -6.90 23.42 -16.98
C MET A 49 -6.22 22.79 -15.77
N THR A 50 -5.20 21.96 -15.98
CA THR A 50 -4.41 21.35 -14.91
C THR A 50 -3.81 22.42 -13.99
N ARG A 51 -3.22 23.49 -14.56
CA ARG A 51 -2.66 24.60 -13.78
C ARG A 51 -3.72 25.32 -12.96
N ARG A 52 -4.89 25.58 -13.55
CA ARG A 52 -6.02 26.23 -12.86
C ARG A 52 -6.56 25.40 -11.71
N ILE A 53 -6.76 24.09 -11.92
CA ILE A 53 -7.24 23.18 -10.87
C ILE A 53 -6.22 23.13 -9.74
N ARG A 54 -4.93 22.91 -10.06
CA ARG A 54 -3.85 22.82 -9.08
C ARG A 54 -3.74 24.08 -8.21
N ALA A 55 -3.98 25.26 -8.77
CA ALA A 55 -3.99 26.51 -8.01
C ALA A 55 -5.17 26.64 -7.05
N LYS A 56 -6.30 25.97 -7.33
CA LYS A 56 -7.53 26.03 -6.52
C LYS A 56 -7.62 24.90 -5.49
N THR A 57 -7.05 23.74 -5.78
CA THR A 57 -7.11 22.58 -4.89
C THR A 57 -5.97 22.61 -3.88
N LYS A 58 -6.31 22.52 -2.58
CA LYS A 58 -5.33 22.32 -1.50
C LYS A 58 -4.78 20.87 -1.42
N GLY A 59 -5.30 19.95 -2.24
CA GLY A 59 -4.91 18.54 -2.25
C GLY A 59 -3.68 18.25 -3.14
N VAL A 60 -2.99 17.13 -2.85
CA VAL A 60 -1.85 16.66 -3.63
C VAL A 60 -2.33 15.93 -4.89
N SER A 61 -1.90 16.38 -6.06
CA SER A 61 -2.19 15.72 -7.33
C SER A 61 -1.23 14.57 -7.59
N THR A 62 -1.65 13.57 -8.39
CA THR A 62 -0.71 12.59 -8.97
C THR A 62 0.45 13.28 -9.70
N LEU A 63 0.21 14.44 -10.30
CA LEU A 63 1.24 15.24 -10.99
C LEU A 63 2.26 15.89 -10.05
N ASP A 64 2.05 15.82 -8.74
CA ASP A 64 2.96 16.37 -7.72
C ASP A 64 3.85 15.30 -7.09
N ILE A 65 3.54 14.02 -7.33
CA ILE A 65 4.12 12.88 -6.62
C ILE A 65 5.19 12.22 -7.50
N TRP A 66 6.34 11.89 -6.92
CA TRP A 66 7.35 11.09 -7.58
C TRP A 66 6.92 9.61 -7.71
N PRO A 67 7.14 8.92 -8.84
CA PRO A 67 7.77 9.39 -10.09
C PRO A 67 6.79 10.01 -11.11
N TRP A 68 5.49 10.04 -10.79
CA TRP A 68 4.41 10.42 -11.70
C TRP A 68 4.49 11.86 -12.21
N LYS A 69 5.05 12.78 -11.43
CA LYS A 69 5.31 14.16 -11.83
C LYS A 69 6.17 14.29 -13.09
N TYR A 70 6.97 13.26 -13.41
CA TYR A 70 7.77 13.19 -14.64
C TYR A 70 7.09 12.33 -15.71
N LEU A 71 6.60 11.15 -15.31
CA LEU A 71 6.06 10.16 -16.26
C LEU A 71 4.74 10.59 -16.89
N VAL A 72 3.82 11.15 -16.10
CA VAL A 72 2.48 11.47 -16.59
C VAL A 72 2.48 12.64 -17.58
N PRO A 73 3.20 13.77 -17.36
CA PRO A 73 3.28 14.82 -18.38
C PRO A 73 3.86 14.34 -19.70
N TRP A 74 4.95 13.56 -19.65
CA TRP A 74 5.57 12.97 -20.83
C TRP A 74 4.61 12.03 -21.57
N MET A 75 3.98 11.10 -20.85
CA MET A 75 3.03 10.16 -21.46
C MET A 75 1.79 10.89 -22.01
N ARG A 76 1.36 11.98 -21.38
CA ARG A 76 0.28 12.82 -21.88
C ARG A 76 0.64 13.42 -23.24
N GLU A 77 1.83 14.00 -23.38
CA GLU A 77 2.31 14.56 -24.66
C GLU A 77 2.35 13.51 -25.77
N ASP A 78 2.86 12.31 -25.46
CA ASP A 78 2.88 11.17 -26.38
C ASP A 78 1.45 10.79 -26.83
N LEU A 79 0.51 10.64 -25.90
CA LEU A 79 -0.88 10.27 -26.22
C LEU A 79 -1.60 11.34 -27.06
N PHE A 80 -1.39 12.63 -26.78
CA PHE A 80 -1.94 13.71 -27.61
C PHE A 80 -1.37 13.65 -29.04
N THR A 81 -0.05 13.48 -29.17
CA THR A 81 0.62 13.35 -30.46
C THR A 81 0.05 12.20 -31.29
N ARG A 82 -0.09 11.02 -30.67
CA ARG A 82 -0.66 9.85 -31.35
C ARG A 82 -2.11 10.08 -31.75
N ARG A 83 -2.95 10.61 -30.83
CA ARG A 83 -4.36 10.91 -31.12
C ARG A 83 -4.51 11.89 -32.28
N ASP A 84 -3.73 12.96 -32.27
CA ASP A 84 -3.83 14.01 -33.28
C ASP A 84 -3.28 13.52 -34.63
N GLY A 85 -2.21 12.71 -34.62
CA GLY A 85 -1.73 11.99 -35.79
C GLY A 85 -2.77 11.05 -36.39
N ARG A 86 -3.51 10.29 -35.56
CA ARG A 86 -4.61 9.43 -36.04
C ARG A 86 -5.72 10.24 -36.69
N LYS A 87 -6.13 11.36 -36.09
CA LYS A 87 -7.13 12.27 -36.65
C LYS A 87 -6.72 12.80 -38.03
N LEU A 88 -5.45 13.19 -38.20
CA LEU A 88 -4.94 13.69 -39.48
C LEU A 88 -4.93 12.62 -40.57
N ARG A 89 -4.67 11.36 -40.22
CA ARG A 89 -4.64 10.23 -41.17
C ARG A 89 -6.01 9.69 -41.54
N GLY A 90 -7.06 10.06 -40.81
CA GLY A 90 -8.42 9.51 -41.00
C GLY A 90 -8.54 8.02 -40.69
N SER A 91 -7.55 7.43 -40.01
CA SER A 91 -7.54 6.00 -39.67
C SER A 91 -8.20 5.79 -38.31
N ASN A 92 -9.27 5.00 -38.29
CA ASN A 92 -10.04 4.67 -37.07
C ASN A 92 -10.04 3.17 -36.73
N ASN A 93 -9.58 2.29 -37.64
CA ASN A 93 -9.63 0.85 -37.45
C ASN A 93 -8.26 0.30 -37.10
N PHE A 94 -7.95 0.29 -35.81
CA PHE A 94 -6.79 -0.39 -35.27
C PHE A 94 -7.26 -1.63 -34.52
N GLN A 95 -6.89 -2.80 -35.04
CA GLN A 95 -7.09 -4.06 -34.36
C GLN A 95 -5.71 -4.61 -34.00
N SER A 96 -5.33 -4.49 -32.74
CA SER A 96 -4.16 -5.14 -32.18
C SER A 96 -4.60 -5.92 -30.95
N ASN A 97 -4.09 -7.14 -30.82
CA ASN A 97 -4.30 -7.98 -29.64
C ASN A 97 -3.19 -7.79 -28.60
N ASP A 98 -2.12 -7.06 -28.94
CA ASP A 98 -1.00 -6.78 -28.03
C ASP A 98 -1.08 -5.33 -27.51
N PRO A 99 -1.61 -5.11 -26.30
CA PRO A 99 -1.70 -3.77 -25.69
C PRO A 99 -0.34 -3.16 -25.35
N TYR A 100 0.73 -3.96 -25.32
CA TYR A 100 2.08 -3.48 -25.05
C TYR A 100 2.85 -3.12 -26.32
N ASN A 101 2.25 -3.29 -27.51
CA ASN A 101 2.84 -2.94 -28.79
C ASN A 101 1.83 -2.30 -29.76
N MET A 102 1.07 -1.29 -29.30
CA MET A 102 0.12 -0.56 -30.13
C MET A 102 0.64 0.82 -30.53
N GLU A 103 1.66 0.88 -31.39
CA GLU A 103 2.34 2.13 -31.77
C GLU A 103 1.37 3.27 -32.11
N GLU A 104 0.30 3.02 -32.86
CA GLU A 104 -0.59 4.12 -33.23
C GLU A 104 -1.44 4.64 -32.08
N ILE A 105 -1.62 3.88 -30.99
CA ILE A 105 -2.54 4.16 -29.88
C ILE A 105 -1.80 4.64 -28.63
N VAL A 106 -0.81 3.86 -28.18
CA VAL A 106 0.00 4.09 -26.98
C VAL A 106 1.48 3.81 -27.29
N MET A 107 2.40 4.43 -26.55
CA MET A 107 3.82 4.12 -26.67
C MET A 107 4.08 2.63 -26.40
N PRO A 108 4.68 1.85 -27.32
CA PRO A 108 5.02 0.47 -27.05
C PRO A 108 5.93 0.32 -25.83
N LEU A 109 5.75 -0.77 -25.07
CA LEU A 109 6.50 -1.04 -23.84
C LEU A 109 8.01 -1.06 -24.09
N HIS A 110 8.45 -1.64 -25.21
CA HIS A 110 9.87 -1.67 -25.57
C HIS A 110 10.44 -0.26 -25.82
N LYS A 111 9.64 0.69 -26.32
CA LYS A 111 10.06 2.09 -26.43
C LYS A 111 10.07 2.77 -25.07
N PHE A 112 9.07 2.52 -24.24
CA PHE A 112 8.98 3.06 -22.89
C PHE A 112 10.21 2.70 -22.04
N ILE A 113 10.58 1.42 -21.95
CA ILE A 113 11.70 0.97 -21.10
C ILE A 113 13.06 1.47 -21.61
N ASN A 114 13.18 1.81 -22.89
CA ASN A 114 14.41 2.36 -23.45
C ASN A 114 14.45 3.89 -23.45
N HIS A 115 13.37 4.56 -23.03
CA HIS A 115 13.32 6.01 -23.00
C HIS A 115 14.18 6.59 -21.87
N PRO A 116 14.90 7.71 -22.08
CA PRO A 116 15.75 8.33 -21.05
C PRO A 116 15.01 8.60 -19.73
N ILE A 117 13.76 9.07 -19.78
CA ILE A 117 12.95 9.28 -18.58
C ILE A 117 12.77 7.98 -17.79
N ALA A 118 12.49 6.85 -18.46
CA ALA A 118 12.32 5.57 -17.78
C ALA A 118 13.64 5.07 -17.16
N GLN A 119 14.76 5.28 -17.85
CA GLN A 119 16.10 5.02 -17.29
C GLN A 119 16.35 5.85 -16.04
N GLU A 120 15.92 7.11 -16.03
CA GLU A 120 16.12 8.00 -14.89
C GLU A 120 15.15 7.76 -13.72
N VAL A 121 13.91 7.31 -13.95
CA VAL A 121 12.89 7.27 -12.87
C VAL A 121 12.37 5.87 -12.54
N VAL A 122 12.44 4.92 -13.47
CA VAL A 122 11.82 3.59 -13.31
C VAL A 122 12.87 2.54 -13.00
N HIS A 123 13.96 2.53 -13.76
CA HIS A 123 14.98 1.48 -13.68
C HIS A 123 15.82 1.58 -12.40
N ASN A 124 15.96 0.42 -11.72
CA ASN A 124 16.57 0.28 -10.39
C ASN A 124 15.98 1.20 -9.31
N GLY A 125 14.74 1.65 -9.51
CA GLY A 125 14.08 2.66 -8.69
C GLY A 125 13.98 2.28 -7.21
N ALA A 126 13.77 1.00 -6.87
CA ALA A 126 13.67 0.58 -5.47
C ALA A 126 15.02 0.65 -4.75
N THR A 127 16.08 0.19 -5.38
CA THR A 127 17.46 0.28 -4.86
C THR A 127 17.83 1.74 -4.62
N PHE A 128 17.57 2.61 -5.59
CA PHE A 128 17.84 4.03 -5.43
C PHE A 128 16.96 4.69 -4.36
N GLN A 129 15.70 4.30 -4.22
CA GLN A 129 14.81 4.80 -3.17
C GLN A 129 15.31 4.42 -1.78
N VAL A 130 15.64 3.15 -1.56
CA VAL A 130 16.16 2.66 -0.28
C VAL A 130 17.53 3.27 0.04
N ALA A 131 18.39 3.42 -0.98
CA ALA A 131 19.69 4.08 -0.84
C ALA A 131 19.60 5.61 -0.65
N GLY A 132 18.45 6.24 -0.91
CA GLY A 132 18.29 7.69 -0.83
C GLY A 132 18.96 8.45 -1.98
N LEU A 133 19.07 7.82 -3.16
CA LEU A 133 19.74 8.30 -4.37
C LEU A 133 18.75 8.42 -5.54
N THR A 134 17.54 8.92 -5.27
CA THR A 134 16.55 9.14 -6.33
C THR A 134 16.84 10.44 -7.06
N ASN A 135 16.22 10.66 -8.22
CA ASN A 135 16.28 11.95 -8.89
C ASN A 135 15.44 13.04 -8.19
N ASN A 136 14.85 12.74 -7.03
CA ASN A 136 14.23 13.72 -6.13
C ASN A 136 15.05 13.92 -4.84
N SER A 137 16.28 13.38 -4.78
CA SER A 137 17.21 13.66 -3.69
C SER A 137 17.60 15.13 -3.67
N TYR A 138 17.80 15.70 -2.47
CA TYR A 138 18.08 17.12 -2.28
C TYR A 138 19.48 17.54 -2.77
N LEU A 139 20.46 16.65 -2.65
CA LEU A 139 21.85 16.90 -3.02
C LEU A 139 22.07 16.65 -4.51
N SER A 140 22.68 17.62 -5.20
CA SER A 140 22.99 17.53 -6.63
C SER A 140 23.90 16.35 -6.98
N GLU A 141 24.84 16.04 -6.08
CA GLU A 141 25.80 14.94 -6.21
C GLU A 141 25.10 13.58 -6.25
N ALA A 142 23.90 13.46 -5.66
CA ALA A 142 23.10 12.24 -5.73
C ALA A 142 22.71 11.91 -7.17
N HIS A 143 22.48 12.93 -8.01
CA HIS A 143 22.19 12.76 -9.43
C HIS A 143 23.42 12.27 -10.20
N GLU A 144 24.60 12.80 -9.89
CA GLU A 144 25.86 12.37 -10.50
C GLU A 144 26.18 10.91 -10.13
N VAL A 145 26.09 10.57 -8.84
CA VAL A 145 26.28 9.19 -8.36
C VAL A 145 25.32 8.24 -9.07
N ARG A 146 24.05 8.62 -9.22
CA ARG A 146 23.05 7.80 -9.93
C ARG A 146 23.46 7.57 -11.39
N HIS A 147 23.90 8.61 -12.09
CA HIS A 147 24.39 8.49 -13.46
C HIS A 147 25.62 7.56 -13.55
N CYS A 148 26.56 7.70 -12.62
CA CYS A 148 27.73 6.82 -12.53
C CYS A 148 27.34 5.35 -12.27
N VAL A 149 26.35 5.09 -11.40
CA VAL A 149 25.86 3.74 -11.13
C VAL A 149 25.28 3.07 -12.38
N GLN A 150 24.57 3.83 -13.21
CA GLN A 150 24.04 3.31 -14.48
C GLN A 150 25.14 2.94 -15.48
N LYS A 151 26.26 3.67 -15.44
CA LYS A 151 27.41 3.46 -16.33
C LYS A 151 28.37 2.38 -15.84
N TYR A 152 28.57 2.27 -14.53
CA TYR A 152 29.58 1.41 -13.93
C TYR A 152 28.94 0.41 -12.97
N LYS A 153 28.84 -0.85 -13.42
CA LYS A 153 28.24 -1.95 -12.66
C LYS A 153 28.81 -2.09 -11.24
N LEU A 154 30.13 -1.94 -11.10
CA LEU A 154 30.81 -2.03 -9.81
C LEU A 154 30.25 -1.00 -8.79
N LEU A 155 29.95 0.22 -9.22
CA LEU A 155 29.33 1.23 -8.34
C LEU A 155 27.89 0.85 -7.98
N GLY A 156 27.15 0.25 -8.91
CA GLY A 156 25.83 -0.30 -8.65
C GLY A 156 25.84 -1.37 -7.55
N ASP A 157 26.84 -2.25 -7.56
CA ASP A 157 26.98 -3.27 -6.52
C ASP A 157 27.22 -2.64 -5.13
N HIS A 158 28.01 -1.57 -5.03
CA HIS A 158 28.20 -0.84 -3.77
C HIS A 158 26.91 -0.19 -3.28
N VAL A 159 26.16 0.46 -4.17
CA VAL A 159 24.86 1.07 -3.83
C VAL A 159 23.85 0.00 -3.38
N LEU A 160 23.85 -1.15 -4.04
CA LEU A 160 23.02 -2.29 -3.64
C LEU A 160 23.36 -2.79 -2.23
N GLN A 161 24.64 -2.86 -1.85
CA GLN A 161 25.01 -3.23 -0.48
C GLN A 161 24.52 -2.21 0.56
N VAL A 162 24.62 -0.92 0.26
CA VAL A 162 24.04 0.13 1.12
C VAL A 162 22.53 -0.05 1.26
N ALA A 163 21.83 -0.33 0.14
CA ALA A 163 20.39 -0.55 0.14
C ALA A 163 19.99 -1.80 0.96
N LYS A 164 20.70 -2.92 0.80
CA LYS A 164 20.47 -4.16 1.57
C LYS A 164 20.66 -3.93 3.07
N LYS A 165 21.76 -3.28 3.46
CA LYS A 165 22.03 -2.94 4.87
C LYS A 165 20.93 -2.06 5.45
N ARG A 166 20.47 -1.05 4.71
CA ARG A 166 19.36 -0.21 5.13
C ARG A 166 18.06 -1.00 5.30
N LEU A 167 17.74 -1.92 4.39
CA LEU A 167 16.58 -2.81 4.54
C LEU A 167 16.66 -3.66 5.80
N ASP A 168 17.84 -4.20 6.13
CA ASP A 168 18.04 -5.02 7.33
C ASP A 168 17.74 -4.24 8.62
N ASP A 169 18.03 -2.93 8.61
CA ASP A 169 17.82 -2.02 9.73
C ASP A 169 16.40 -1.42 9.78
N MET A 170 15.54 -1.67 8.78
CA MET A 170 14.16 -1.18 8.78
C MET A 170 13.29 -1.94 9.77
N LEU A 171 12.35 -1.23 10.40
CA LEU A 171 11.40 -1.81 11.35
C LEU A 171 10.52 -2.89 10.69
N TYR A 172 10.17 -2.67 9.42
CA TYR A 172 9.28 -3.54 8.67
C TYR A 172 9.57 -3.48 7.17
N VAL A 173 9.54 -4.65 6.51
CA VAL A 173 9.74 -4.80 5.07
C VAL A 173 8.65 -5.73 4.52
N GLY A 174 7.67 -5.16 3.83
CA GLY A 174 6.58 -5.90 3.18
C GLY A 174 6.84 -6.22 1.71
N LEU A 175 5.98 -7.05 1.13
CA LEU A 175 5.94 -7.36 -0.30
C LEU A 175 4.56 -7.04 -0.88
N THR A 176 4.54 -6.39 -2.04
CA THR A 176 3.30 -5.99 -2.72
C THR A 176 2.50 -7.18 -3.22
N GLU A 177 3.18 -8.25 -3.62
CA GLU A 177 2.56 -9.50 -4.08
C GLU A 177 1.79 -10.19 -2.95
N GLU A 178 2.30 -10.06 -1.73
CA GLU A 178 1.70 -10.57 -0.49
C GLU A 178 1.06 -9.43 0.31
N HIS A 179 0.30 -8.54 -0.36
CA HIS A 179 -0.17 -7.27 0.23
C HIS A 179 -0.99 -7.46 1.52
N ARG A 180 -1.93 -8.42 1.53
CA ARG A 180 -2.77 -8.68 2.70
C ARG A 180 -1.94 -9.19 3.88
N GLU A 181 -1.06 -10.16 3.63
CA GLU A 181 -0.16 -10.70 4.64
C GLU A 181 0.80 -9.62 5.16
N SER A 182 1.32 -8.79 4.25
CA SER A 182 2.13 -7.62 4.58
C SER A 182 1.39 -6.64 5.50
N ALA A 183 0.15 -6.30 5.17
CA ALA A 183 -0.68 -5.42 6.00
C ALA A 183 -0.93 -6.03 7.39
N THR A 184 -1.24 -7.33 7.46
CA THR A 184 -1.43 -8.04 8.74
C THR A 184 -0.14 -8.11 9.57
N MET A 185 1.01 -8.38 8.95
CA MET A 185 2.31 -8.37 9.62
C MET A 185 2.66 -6.99 10.15
N PHE A 186 2.41 -5.94 9.37
CA PHE A 186 2.61 -4.57 9.81
C PHE A 186 1.68 -4.21 10.97
N ALA A 187 0.40 -4.57 10.91
CA ALA A 187 -0.55 -4.43 12.01
C ALA A 187 -0.08 -5.14 13.29
N ASN A 188 0.58 -6.30 13.20
CA ASN A 188 1.20 -6.93 14.36
C ASN A 188 2.38 -6.13 14.95
N VAL A 189 3.11 -5.41 14.11
CA VAL A 189 4.25 -4.57 14.53
C VAL A 189 3.79 -3.28 15.20
N VAL A 190 2.81 -2.57 14.63
CA VAL A 190 2.40 -1.24 15.14
C VAL A 190 1.06 -1.24 15.88
N GLY A 191 0.25 -2.29 15.75
CA GLY A 191 -1.13 -2.34 16.19
C GLY A 191 -1.30 -2.01 17.66
N ALA A 192 -0.57 -2.67 18.57
CA ALA A 192 -0.69 -2.40 20.01
C ALA A 192 -0.45 -0.92 20.38
N GLN A 193 0.42 -0.22 19.62
CA GLN A 193 0.69 1.19 19.84
C GLN A 193 -0.42 2.08 19.25
N VAL A 194 -0.90 1.77 18.04
CA VAL A 194 -2.05 2.46 17.42
C VAL A 194 -3.30 2.31 18.28
N ILE A 195 -3.60 1.09 18.74
CA ILE A 195 -4.73 0.77 19.61
C ILE A 195 -4.63 1.54 20.93
N SER A 196 -3.42 1.63 21.52
CA SER A 196 -3.22 2.39 22.76
C SER A 196 -3.41 3.90 22.59
N GLN A 197 -3.01 4.47 21.44
CA GLN A 197 -3.20 5.90 21.17
C GLN A 197 -4.66 6.25 20.90
N LEU A 198 -5.39 5.38 20.18
CA LEU A 198 -6.84 5.55 19.97
C LEU A 198 -7.61 5.56 21.30
N GLY A 199 -7.24 4.68 22.25
CA GLY A 199 -7.85 4.68 23.58
C GLY A 199 -7.58 5.96 24.39
N VAL A 200 -6.42 6.58 24.22
CA VAL A 200 -6.06 7.84 24.89
C VAL A 200 -6.75 9.05 24.26
N SER A 201 -6.84 9.11 22.93
CA SER A 201 -7.56 10.18 22.23
C SER A 201 -9.04 10.21 22.61
N ASN A 202 -9.70 9.06 22.68
CA ASN A 202 -11.11 8.99 23.09
C ASN A 202 -11.32 9.38 24.56
N ALA A 203 -10.39 9.02 25.46
CA ALA A 203 -10.44 9.45 26.86
C ALA A 203 -10.22 10.96 27.03
N SER A 204 -9.42 11.57 26.13
CA SER A 204 -9.22 13.03 26.13
C SER A 204 -10.44 13.79 25.60
N GLU A 205 -11.16 13.24 24.62
CA GLU A 205 -12.43 13.80 24.13
C GLU A 205 -13.56 13.67 25.17
N GLU A 206 -13.63 12.56 25.92
CA GLU A 206 -14.54 12.43 27.07
C GLU A 206 -14.21 13.42 28.19
N SER A 207 -12.93 13.72 28.43
CA SER A 207 -12.52 14.72 29.45
C SER A 207 -12.71 16.18 29.04
N ALA A 208 -12.73 16.46 27.72
CA ALA A 208 -12.92 17.81 27.20
C ALA A 208 -14.41 18.20 27.13
N ALA A 209 -15.33 17.24 27.17
CA ALA A 209 -16.77 17.50 27.27
C ALA A 209 -17.19 18.06 28.65
N ASP A 210 -16.37 17.87 29.70
CA ASP A 210 -16.69 18.23 31.09
C ASP A 210 -16.02 19.51 31.60
N SER A 211 -15.29 20.24 30.75
CA SER A 211 -14.77 21.57 31.11
C SER A 211 -15.19 22.63 30.10
N LYS A 212 -16.40 23.16 30.29
CA LYS A 212 -16.77 24.46 29.72
C LYS A 212 -15.85 25.54 30.29
N SER A 213 -14.90 25.97 29.48
CA SER A 213 -14.21 27.24 29.63
C SER A 213 -14.45 28.04 28.37
N GLU A 214 -15.27 29.07 28.48
CA GLU A 214 -15.50 30.09 27.47
C GLU A 214 -14.16 30.75 27.07
N GLN A 215 -13.87 30.83 25.77
CA GLN A 215 -13.13 31.98 25.21
C GLN A 215 -13.32 32.04 23.68
N ASN A 216 -13.99 33.11 23.25
CA ASN A 216 -14.19 33.56 21.86
C ASN A 216 -12.88 33.88 21.14
N TYR A 217 -12.87 33.80 19.80
CA TYR A 217 -12.44 34.82 18.82
C TYR A 217 -12.72 34.27 17.39
N SER A 218 -13.84 34.64 16.76
CA SER A 218 -14.04 35.72 15.72
C SER A 218 -13.44 35.36 14.34
N ASP A 219 -14.30 34.97 13.38
CA ASP A 219 -14.73 35.74 12.17
C ASP A 219 -13.90 35.40 10.91
N SER A 220 -14.42 35.36 9.69
CA SER A 220 -15.67 35.90 9.15
C SER A 220 -16.09 35.19 7.86
N ASP A 221 -17.40 35.27 7.61
CA ASP A 221 -18.11 34.94 6.37
C ASP A 221 -17.68 35.80 5.18
N SER A 222 -17.74 35.23 3.97
CA SER A 222 -18.31 35.96 2.82
C SER A 222 -18.96 34.98 1.82
N LYS A 223 -20.24 35.28 1.55
CA LYS A 223 -21.18 34.59 0.64
C LYS A 223 -21.08 35.16 -0.80
N PRO A 224 -21.82 34.58 -1.79
CA PRO A 224 -21.37 34.40 -3.17
C PRO A 224 -21.94 35.43 -4.16
N ASP A 225 -21.37 35.48 -5.36
CA ASP A 225 -22.04 36.04 -6.55
C ASP A 225 -22.18 34.99 -7.65
N ASN A 226 -23.44 34.71 -7.99
CA ASN A 226 -23.89 33.99 -9.17
C ASN A 226 -23.89 34.93 -10.40
N ASN A 227 -23.57 34.38 -11.57
CA ASN A 227 -24.36 34.64 -12.76
C ASN A 227 -24.28 33.45 -13.73
N ASP A 228 -25.46 32.97 -14.09
CA ASP A 228 -25.81 31.73 -14.74
C ASP A 228 -25.65 31.72 -16.27
N LEU A 229 -25.85 30.51 -16.82
CA LEU A 229 -26.17 30.08 -18.20
C LEU A 229 -25.06 29.34 -19.00
N TRP A 230 -25.19 28.05 -19.41
CA TRP A 230 -26.30 27.08 -19.37
C TRP A 230 -25.86 25.61 -19.59
N ASN A 231 -26.54 24.72 -18.86
CA ASN A 231 -27.14 23.42 -19.23
C ASN A 231 -26.31 22.23 -19.77
N ARG A 232 -25.93 21.35 -18.83
CA ARG A 232 -26.23 19.91 -18.93
C ARG A 232 -26.58 19.38 -17.54
N THR A 233 -27.71 18.67 -17.45
CA THR A 233 -28.35 18.09 -16.26
C THR A 233 -27.32 17.49 -15.27
N PRO A 234 -27.21 17.98 -14.02
CA PRO A 234 -26.38 17.36 -13.01
C PRO A 234 -27.21 16.24 -12.37
N ASN A 235 -26.81 14.99 -12.60
CA ASN A 235 -27.22 13.93 -11.70
C ASN A 235 -26.42 14.17 -10.41
N GLU A 236 -27.11 14.65 -9.38
CA GLU A 236 -26.58 14.87 -8.04
C GLU A 236 -25.84 13.62 -7.56
N LYS A 237 -24.52 13.79 -7.41
CA LYS A 237 -23.64 13.16 -6.43
C LYS A 237 -22.30 13.86 -6.60
N GLU A 238 -22.26 15.08 -6.10
CA GLU A 238 -21.00 15.72 -5.73
C GLU A 238 -20.20 14.72 -4.90
N SER A 239 -18.89 14.73 -5.13
CA SER A 239 -17.96 13.96 -4.33
C SER A 239 -18.06 14.41 -2.88
N GLU A 240 -18.82 13.66 -2.08
CA GLU A 240 -18.53 13.50 -0.66
C GLU A 240 -17.10 12.97 -0.56
N PHE A 241 -16.15 13.90 -0.48
CA PHE A 241 -15.10 13.70 0.50
C PHE A 241 -15.84 13.54 1.81
N ALA A 242 -15.92 12.30 2.29
CA ALA A 242 -16.50 11.98 3.57
C ALA A 242 -15.90 12.94 4.60
N SER A 243 -16.71 13.92 5.04
CA SER A 243 -16.65 14.37 6.42
C SER A 243 -16.71 13.11 7.28
N PRO A 244 -16.03 13.07 8.44
CA PRO A 244 -16.19 11.95 9.35
C PRO A 244 -17.63 12.00 9.89
N GLU A 245 -18.57 11.40 9.16
CA GLU A 245 -19.86 11.03 9.69
C GLU A 245 -19.57 10.06 10.82
N THR A 246 -19.81 10.55 12.05
CA THR A 246 -19.95 9.81 13.31
C THR A 246 -19.39 8.40 13.24
N VAL A 247 -18.07 8.31 13.37
CA VAL A 247 -17.40 7.03 13.68
C VAL A 247 -18.03 6.55 14.97
N GLU A 248 -18.73 5.41 14.93
CA GLU A 248 -19.20 4.74 16.14
C GLU A 248 -18.05 4.66 17.15
N PRO A 249 -18.29 4.87 18.45
CA PRO A 249 -17.24 4.93 19.45
C PRO A 249 -16.40 3.65 19.35
N ALA A 250 -15.16 3.80 18.87
CA ALA A 250 -14.28 2.69 18.62
C ALA A 250 -14.09 1.93 19.94
N LYS A 251 -14.58 0.68 19.97
CA LYS A 251 -14.51 -0.22 21.12
C LYS A 251 -13.06 -0.29 21.62
N GLY A 252 -12.85 0.03 22.89
CA GLY A 252 -11.57 -0.18 23.56
C GLY A 252 -11.13 -1.65 23.43
N ASN A 253 -9.86 -1.84 23.05
CA ASN A 253 -9.18 -3.11 22.74
C ASN A 253 -9.50 -3.75 21.38
N MET A 254 -9.37 -2.99 20.28
CA MET A 254 -9.37 -3.54 18.93
C MET A 254 -8.25 -4.58 18.74
N THR A 255 -8.58 -5.75 18.21
CA THR A 255 -7.64 -6.81 17.83
C THR A 255 -7.04 -6.55 16.44
N VAL A 256 -5.98 -7.29 16.08
CA VAL A 256 -5.40 -7.20 14.72
C VAL A 256 -6.40 -7.66 13.65
N GLU A 257 -7.29 -8.59 13.98
CA GLU A 257 -8.34 -9.05 13.08
C GLU A 257 -9.35 -7.94 12.79
N GLU A 258 -9.87 -7.30 13.84
CA GLU A 258 -10.79 -6.16 13.72
C GLU A 258 -10.14 -4.97 13.00
N LEU A 259 -8.84 -4.71 13.21
CA LEU A 259 -8.11 -3.68 12.48
C LEU A 259 -8.00 -4.00 10.97
N MET A 260 -7.83 -5.28 10.62
CA MET A 260 -7.78 -5.71 9.23
C MET A 260 -9.15 -5.67 8.55
N GLU A 261 -10.24 -5.92 9.29
CA GLU A 261 -11.61 -5.73 8.80
C GLU A 261 -11.88 -4.25 8.50
N ALA A 262 -11.59 -3.35 9.44
CA ALA A 262 -11.73 -1.91 9.24
C ALA A 262 -10.86 -1.40 8.06
N TYR A 263 -9.67 -1.98 7.89
CA TYR A 263 -8.80 -1.70 6.75
C TYR A 263 -9.44 -2.11 5.42
N GLU A 264 -10.03 -3.31 5.31
CA GLU A 264 -10.68 -3.77 4.09
C GLU A 264 -11.92 -2.92 3.74
N ASP A 265 -12.70 -2.52 4.74
CA ASP A 265 -13.84 -1.63 4.55
C ASP A 265 -13.39 -0.26 4.04
N CYS A 266 -12.34 0.31 4.64
CA CYS A 266 -11.77 1.60 4.25
C CYS A 266 -11.32 1.61 2.77
N ILE A 267 -10.66 0.56 2.31
CA ILE A 267 -10.14 0.50 0.94
C ILE A 267 -11.17 0.05 -0.10
N SER A 268 -12.32 -0.49 0.31
CA SER A 268 -13.34 -1.00 -0.60
C SER A 268 -13.88 0.09 -1.55
N ASN A 269 -14.17 1.28 -1.01
CA ASN A 269 -14.64 2.43 -1.78
C ASN A 269 -13.55 2.99 -2.69
N LEU A 270 -12.31 3.00 -2.21
CA LEU A 270 -11.16 3.40 -3.02
C LEU A 270 -10.97 2.47 -4.23
N ARG A 271 -11.04 1.15 -4.02
CA ARG A 271 -10.95 0.14 -5.10
C ARG A 271 -12.04 0.35 -6.15
N LYS A 272 -13.30 0.55 -5.73
CA LYS A 272 -14.42 0.85 -6.64
C LYS A 272 -14.16 2.12 -7.48
N SER A 273 -13.76 3.21 -6.83
CA SER A 273 -13.44 4.48 -7.51
C SER A 273 -12.26 4.36 -8.47
N GLN A 274 -11.23 3.59 -8.10
CA GLN A 274 -10.09 3.29 -8.97
C GLN A 274 -10.52 2.50 -10.21
N THR A 275 -11.33 1.44 -10.07
CA THR A 275 -11.84 0.66 -11.20
C THR A 275 -12.66 1.50 -12.17
N LEU A 276 -13.53 2.39 -11.67
CA LEU A 276 -14.30 3.29 -12.53
C LEU A 276 -13.39 4.25 -13.31
N ARG A 277 -12.39 4.85 -12.66
CA ARG A 277 -11.42 5.74 -13.31
C ARG A 277 -10.57 5.00 -14.33
N HIS A 278 -10.16 3.78 -14.02
CA HIS A 278 -9.43 2.90 -14.92
C HIS A 278 -10.23 2.65 -16.20
N ASN A 279 -11.47 2.15 -16.06
CA ASN A 279 -12.36 1.88 -17.19
C ASN A 279 -12.63 3.13 -18.05
N ALA A 280 -12.85 4.29 -17.43
CA ALA A 280 -13.06 5.54 -18.14
C ALA A 280 -11.80 5.99 -18.91
N SER A 281 -10.62 5.76 -18.36
CA SER A 281 -9.34 6.11 -18.99
C SER A 281 -9.05 5.21 -20.18
N LEU A 282 -9.19 3.89 -20.02
CA LEU A 282 -8.96 2.92 -21.10
C LEU A 282 -9.91 3.12 -22.29
N LYS A 283 -11.17 3.51 -22.06
CA LYS A 283 -12.10 3.86 -23.15
C LYS A 283 -11.54 4.92 -24.11
N ARG A 284 -10.70 5.84 -23.64
CA ARG A 284 -10.11 6.92 -24.45
C ARG A 284 -8.92 6.47 -25.29
N ILE A 285 -8.35 5.31 -24.96
CA ILE A 285 -7.21 4.70 -25.65
C ILE A 285 -7.57 3.31 -26.19
N SER A 286 -8.86 3.01 -26.36
CA SER A 286 -9.33 1.79 -27.01
C SER A 286 -8.67 1.64 -28.39
N PRO A 287 -8.19 0.44 -28.78
CA PRO A 287 -8.41 -0.86 -28.14
C PRO A 287 -7.39 -1.26 -27.04
N ALA A 288 -6.48 -0.37 -26.62
CA ALA A 288 -5.49 -0.72 -25.60
C ALA A 288 -6.16 -1.08 -24.27
N ASN A 289 -5.92 -2.32 -23.80
CA ASN A 289 -6.46 -2.84 -22.55
C ASN A 289 -5.39 -3.62 -21.79
N PHE A 290 -4.97 -3.10 -20.64
CA PHE A 290 -3.90 -3.71 -19.84
C PHE A 290 -4.49 -4.70 -18.83
N THR A 291 -4.10 -5.97 -18.94
CA THR A 291 -4.45 -7.00 -17.96
C THR A 291 -3.23 -7.81 -17.57
N LYS A 292 -3.33 -8.58 -16.48
CA LYS A 292 -2.26 -9.48 -16.04
C LYS A 292 -2.02 -10.59 -17.08
N GLU A 293 -3.08 -11.06 -17.73
CA GLU A 293 -3.03 -12.09 -18.77
C GLU A 293 -2.32 -11.54 -20.01
N ALA A 294 -2.58 -10.28 -20.37
CA ALA A 294 -1.88 -9.64 -21.48
C ALA A 294 -0.36 -9.51 -21.23
N ARG A 295 0.09 -9.39 -19.96
CA ARG A 295 1.54 -9.37 -19.65
C ARG A 295 2.24 -10.67 -20.05
N LEU A 296 1.53 -11.79 -20.04
CA LEU A 296 2.07 -13.10 -20.44
C LEU A 296 2.36 -13.20 -21.93
N GLN A 297 1.77 -12.32 -22.74
CA GLN A 297 1.97 -12.28 -24.19
C GLN A 297 3.16 -11.39 -24.58
N VAL A 298 3.75 -10.66 -23.63
CA VAL A 298 4.92 -9.81 -23.91
C VAL A 298 6.12 -10.69 -24.27
N PRO A 299 6.83 -10.38 -25.38
CA PRO A 299 7.96 -11.20 -25.81
C PRO A 299 9.04 -11.35 -24.73
N GLU A 300 9.58 -12.57 -24.59
CA GLU A 300 10.61 -12.87 -23.59
C GLU A 300 11.85 -11.98 -23.74
N ALA A 301 12.19 -11.54 -24.96
CA ALA A 301 13.28 -10.60 -25.19
C ALA A 301 13.05 -9.25 -24.46
N VAL A 302 11.81 -8.75 -24.43
CA VAL A 302 11.45 -7.52 -23.70
C VAL A 302 11.51 -7.78 -22.18
N LEU A 303 11.05 -8.94 -21.72
CA LEU A 303 11.14 -9.32 -20.30
C LEU A 303 12.60 -9.43 -19.83
N GLN A 304 13.48 -10.01 -20.64
CA GLN A 304 14.92 -10.08 -20.37
C GLN A 304 15.53 -8.68 -20.30
N GLN A 305 15.16 -7.79 -21.22
CA GLN A 305 15.62 -6.41 -21.19
C GLN A 305 15.16 -5.69 -19.92
N ILE A 306 13.91 -5.86 -19.49
CA ILE A 306 13.41 -5.33 -18.21
C ILE A 306 14.24 -5.85 -17.04
N ARG A 307 14.55 -7.14 -17.01
CA ARG A 307 15.38 -7.74 -15.95
C ARG A 307 16.79 -7.17 -15.93
N GLN A 308 17.43 -7.02 -17.09
CA GLN A 308 18.77 -6.44 -17.20
C GLN A 308 18.83 -4.98 -16.73
N LEU A 309 17.85 -4.17 -17.15
CA LEU A 309 17.73 -2.76 -16.73
C LEU A 309 17.40 -2.61 -15.23
N ASN A 310 16.92 -3.67 -14.58
CA ASN A 310 16.54 -3.68 -13.16
C ASN A 310 17.33 -4.70 -12.32
N HIS A 311 18.56 -5.02 -12.71
CA HIS A 311 19.34 -6.06 -12.03
C HIS A 311 19.61 -5.80 -10.54
N LEU A 312 19.80 -4.54 -10.13
CA LEU A 312 19.99 -4.20 -8.71
C LEU A 312 18.70 -4.46 -7.93
N ASP A 313 17.55 -4.09 -8.50
CA ASP A 313 16.26 -4.30 -7.86
C ASP A 313 15.87 -5.78 -7.78
N LEU A 314 16.28 -6.61 -8.73
CA LEU A 314 16.09 -8.07 -8.64
C LEU A 314 16.82 -8.63 -7.42
N GLU A 315 18.07 -8.22 -7.22
CA GLU A 315 18.87 -8.66 -6.08
C GLU A 315 18.37 -8.07 -4.75
N LEU A 316 17.91 -6.82 -4.76
CA LEU A 316 17.31 -6.20 -3.57
C LEU A 316 15.99 -6.87 -3.21
N TYR A 317 15.14 -7.16 -4.19
CA TYR A 317 13.85 -7.82 -3.98
C TYR A 317 14.04 -9.24 -3.43
N LYS A 318 15.01 -9.99 -3.96
CA LYS A 318 15.39 -11.30 -3.41
C LYS A 318 15.83 -11.21 -1.94
N HIS A 319 16.60 -10.17 -1.59
CA HIS A 319 16.97 -9.90 -0.20
C HIS A 319 15.74 -9.58 0.66
N ALA A 320 14.83 -8.74 0.15
CA ALA A 320 13.58 -8.40 0.82
C ALA A 320 12.68 -9.61 1.06
N GLN A 321 12.59 -10.55 0.11
CA GLN A 321 11.87 -11.80 0.29
C GLN A 321 12.43 -12.63 1.46
N ASN A 322 13.76 -12.65 1.64
CA ASN A 322 14.38 -13.32 2.78
C ASN A 322 14.04 -12.62 4.11
N ILE A 323 14.03 -11.28 4.14
CA ILE A 323 13.61 -10.51 5.32
C ILE A 323 12.14 -10.80 5.64
N PHE A 324 11.27 -10.70 4.65
CA PHE A 324 9.83 -10.94 4.78
C PHE A 324 9.56 -12.34 5.32
N ALA A 325 10.17 -13.38 4.76
CA ALA A 325 10.02 -14.75 5.24
C ALA A 325 10.47 -14.94 6.69
N LYS A 326 11.55 -14.27 7.12
CA LYS A 326 12.00 -14.29 8.53
C LYS A 326 11.01 -13.55 9.43
N GLN A 327 10.50 -12.39 9.01
CA GLN A 327 9.50 -11.63 9.75
C GLN A 327 8.18 -12.42 9.88
N HIS A 328 7.74 -13.07 8.80
CA HIS A 328 6.56 -13.92 8.79
C HIS A 328 6.68 -15.07 9.79
N LYS A 329 7.81 -15.80 9.77
CA LYS A 329 8.09 -16.86 10.76
C LYS A 329 8.09 -16.36 12.20
N ARG A 330 8.57 -15.16 12.47
CA ARG A 330 8.53 -14.57 13.83
C ARG A 330 7.10 -14.21 14.26
N ASN A 331 6.31 -13.62 13.37
CA ASN A 331 4.95 -13.17 13.66
C ASN A 331 3.95 -14.33 13.74
N PHE A 332 4.08 -15.35 12.89
CA PHE A 332 3.09 -16.44 12.79
C PHE A 332 3.62 -17.81 13.19
N GLY A 333 4.95 -18.02 13.22
CA GLY A 333 5.54 -19.31 13.60
C GLY A 333 5.34 -19.65 15.07
N ILE A 334 5.27 -18.65 15.96
CA ILE A 334 4.88 -18.86 17.37
C ILE A 334 3.42 -19.31 17.43
N THR A 335 2.54 -18.67 16.66
CA THR A 335 1.10 -18.99 16.61
C THR A 335 0.85 -20.39 16.05
N GLU A 336 1.60 -20.85 15.04
CA GLU A 336 1.51 -22.22 14.53
C GLU A 336 2.06 -23.27 15.49
N ILE A 337 3.17 -22.98 16.19
CA ILE A 337 3.74 -23.88 17.21
C ILE A 337 2.76 -24.02 18.38
N TRP A 338 2.17 -22.92 18.85
CA TRP A 338 1.12 -22.95 19.87
C TRP A 338 -0.16 -23.63 19.37
N ARG A 339 -0.58 -23.40 18.13
CA ARG A 339 -1.74 -24.07 17.52
C ARG A 339 -1.50 -25.58 17.37
N ARG A 340 -0.27 -26.02 17.03
CA ARG A 340 0.14 -27.44 17.01
C ARG A 340 0.19 -28.03 18.42
N MET A 341 0.68 -27.30 19.42
CA MET A 341 0.65 -27.74 20.82
C MET A 341 -0.78 -27.84 21.36
N LEU A 342 -1.68 -26.89 21.04
CA LEU A 342 -3.10 -26.98 21.39
C LEU A 342 -3.80 -28.14 20.66
N LYS A 343 -3.53 -28.36 19.37
CA LYS A 343 -4.06 -29.52 18.62
C LYS A 343 -3.54 -30.84 19.18
N SER A 344 -2.27 -30.90 19.59
CA SER A 344 -1.66 -32.07 20.23
C SER A 344 -2.22 -32.33 21.64
N SER A 345 -2.63 -31.28 22.35
CA SER A 345 -3.25 -31.39 23.68
C SER A 345 -4.73 -31.81 23.59
N TYR A 346 -5.45 -31.35 22.55
CA TYR A 346 -6.84 -31.73 22.29
C TYR A 346 -7.02 -33.06 21.56
N GLY A 347 -5.95 -33.62 20.98
CA GLY A 347 -5.94 -34.93 20.35
C GLY A 347 -5.55 -36.04 21.33
N THR A 348 -6.56 -36.67 21.96
CA THR A 348 -6.49 -38.04 22.49
C THR A 348 -5.89 -38.26 23.90
N GLY A 349 -5.39 -37.24 24.62
CA GLY A 349 -4.82 -37.43 25.98
C GLY A 349 -5.72 -37.12 27.19
N ILE A 350 -6.64 -36.16 27.07
CA ILE A 350 -7.27 -35.54 28.27
C ILE A 350 -8.54 -36.27 28.76
N LYS A 351 -9.24 -37.02 27.92
CA LYS A 351 -10.45 -37.75 28.35
C LYS A 351 -10.17 -38.90 29.32
N VAL A 352 -8.98 -39.49 29.27
CA VAL A 352 -8.61 -40.62 30.14
C VAL A 352 -7.99 -40.14 31.46
N LEU A 353 -7.18 -39.07 31.45
CA LEU A 353 -6.63 -38.51 32.70
C LEU A 353 -7.68 -37.80 33.56
N SER A 354 -8.67 -37.13 32.95
CA SER A 354 -9.70 -36.36 33.67
C SER A 354 -10.61 -37.20 34.56
N LEU A 355 -10.84 -38.47 34.22
CA LEU A 355 -11.69 -39.39 34.99
C LEU A 355 -10.92 -40.05 36.14
N GLY A 356 -9.65 -40.41 35.92
CA GLY A 356 -8.79 -40.97 36.96
C GLY A 356 -8.50 -39.98 38.09
N THR A 357 -8.19 -38.73 37.74
CA THR A 357 -7.87 -37.69 38.74
C THR A 357 -9.10 -37.26 39.55
N THR A 358 -10.29 -37.22 38.94
CA THR A 358 -11.53 -36.93 39.67
C THR A 358 -11.94 -38.06 40.61
N LEU A 359 -11.76 -39.33 40.20
CA LEU A 359 -12.02 -40.48 41.07
C LEU A 359 -11.05 -40.53 42.27
N VAL A 360 -9.76 -40.23 42.06
CA VAL A 360 -8.76 -40.18 43.14
C VAL A 360 -9.04 -39.03 44.11
N LEU A 361 -9.44 -37.86 43.62
CA LEU A 361 -9.82 -36.73 44.47
C LEU A 361 -11.10 -37.01 45.27
N LEU A 362 -12.08 -37.71 44.69
CA LEU A 362 -13.29 -38.14 45.40
C LEU A 362 -12.98 -39.19 46.48
N LEU A 363 -12.09 -40.15 46.20
CA LEU A 363 -11.65 -41.14 47.19
C LEU A 363 -10.87 -40.49 48.34
N LEU A 364 -10.01 -39.50 48.05
CA LEU A 364 -9.31 -38.73 49.07
C LEU A 364 -10.28 -37.90 49.91
N ALA A 365 -11.25 -37.23 49.29
CA ALA A 365 -12.29 -36.47 50.00
C ALA A 365 -13.14 -37.39 50.89
N PHE A 366 -13.53 -38.57 50.40
CA PHE A 366 -14.26 -39.56 51.18
C PHE A 366 -13.41 -40.09 52.35
N HIS A 367 -12.12 -40.35 52.13
CA HIS A 367 -11.24 -40.83 53.19
C HIS A 367 -11.02 -39.77 54.29
N VAL A 368 -10.88 -38.50 53.92
CA VAL A 368 -10.78 -37.38 54.86
C VAL A 368 -12.08 -37.20 55.63
N PHE A 369 -13.24 -37.29 54.96
CA PHE A 369 -14.54 -37.14 55.61
C PHE A 369 -14.85 -38.28 56.59
N VAL A 370 -14.55 -39.54 56.21
CA VAL A 370 -14.73 -40.70 57.09
C VAL A 370 -13.78 -40.64 58.30
N ASN A 371 -12.52 -40.21 58.11
CA ASN A 371 -11.57 -40.03 59.21
C ASN A 371 -11.92 -38.85 60.13
N ALA A 372 -12.47 -37.77 59.59
CA ALA A 372 -12.97 -36.64 60.37
C ALA A 372 -14.18 -37.06 61.24
N LYS A 373 -15.12 -37.85 60.68
CA LYS A 373 -16.28 -38.38 61.41
C LYS A 373 -15.90 -39.44 62.46
N ARG A 374 -14.82 -40.21 62.23
CA ARG A 374 -14.26 -41.14 63.24
C ARG A 374 -13.56 -40.42 64.39
N ARG A 375 -13.01 -39.22 64.17
CA ARG A 375 -12.40 -38.39 65.23
C ARG A 375 -13.43 -37.67 66.09
N THR A 376 -14.59 -37.29 65.56
CA THR A 376 -15.66 -36.65 66.34
C THR A 376 -16.47 -37.63 67.20
N SER A 377 -16.46 -38.93 66.89
CA SER A 377 -17.17 -39.96 67.68
C SER A 377 -16.34 -40.54 68.85
N LYS A 378 -15.13 -40.03 69.11
CA LYS A 378 -14.26 -40.48 70.23
C LYS A 378 -14.13 -39.47 71.37
N VAL A 379 -15.03 -38.49 71.44
CA VAL A 379 -15.23 -37.72 72.67
C VAL A 379 -16.32 -38.44 73.47
N LYS A 380 -15.90 -39.32 74.39
CA LYS A 380 -16.77 -39.84 75.45
C LYS A 380 -17.09 -38.69 76.41
N VAL A 381 -18.37 -38.53 76.72
CA VAL A 381 -18.88 -37.86 77.94
C VAL A 381 -18.33 -38.58 79.17
#